data_AF-A0A6D2KJJ0-F1
#
_entry.id   AF-A0A6D2KJJ0-F1
#
_cell.length_a   1.000
_cell.length_b   1.000
_cell.length_c   1.000
_cell.angle_alpha   90.00
_cell.angle_beta   90.00
_cell.angle_gamma   90.00
#
_symmetry.space_group_name_H-M   'P 1'
#
loop_
_entity.id
_entity.type
_entity.pdbx_description
1 polymer ?
#
loop_
_entity_poly.entity_id
_entity_poly.type
_entity_poly.pdbx_seq_one_letter_code
_entity_poly.pdbx_strand_id
1 'polypeptide(L)'
;MHNPKLEHLQSETMTLPMLSSWIETLSIHHLPARNDYEIKPQIIALVRQNQFNGLPAEHPLDHIENFEEICSTTRSNGVSADYLKCKLFSFSLGDKASRWLKSLPAHSITTWDEYKAAFINHFYTKQRSISVRNKISTFAKQQ
;
A
#
# COMPACT_ATOMS: atom_id res chain seq x y z
N MET A 1 -18.59 2.03 23.70
CA MET A 1 -19.29 3.20 23.13
C MET A 1 -19.16 3.14 21.61
N HIS A 2 -20.27 2.87 20.94
CA HIS A 2 -20.38 2.81 19.49
C HIS A 2 -20.28 4.24 18.95
N ASN A 3 -19.40 4.51 17.99
CA ASN A 3 -19.25 5.85 17.40
C ASN A 3 -19.94 5.90 16.03
N PRO A 4 -21.23 6.27 15.96
CA PRO A 4 -22.04 6.18 14.74
C PRO A 4 -21.64 7.18 13.63
N LYS A 5 -20.64 8.04 13.87
CA LYS A 5 -20.17 9.03 12.88
C LYS A 5 -19.29 8.45 11.77
N LEU A 6 -18.75 7.24 11.93
CA LEU A 6 -17.81 6.66 10.96
C LEU A 6 -18.50 5.92 9.81
N GLU A 7 -19.75 5.47 9.97
CA GLU A 7 -20.45 4.70 8.93
C GLU A 7 -21.16 5.56 7.88
N HIS A 8 -21.28 6.88 8.13
CA HIS A 8 -21.97 7.78 7.19
C HIS A 8 -21.04 8.44 6.15
N LEU A 9 -19.73 8.24 6.24
CA LEU A 9 -18.73 8.96 5.43
C LEU A 9 -18.18 8.17 4.23
N GLN A 10 -18.83 7.07 3.84
CA GLN A 10 -18.42 6.29 2.67
C GLN A 10 -19.08 6.72 1.35
N SER A 11 -19.93 7.76 1.35
CA SER A 11 -20.67 8.19 0.15
C SER A 11 -20.69 9.69 -0.14
N GLU A 12 -19.74 10.48 0.35
CA GLU A 12 -19.63 11.89 -0.02
C GLU A 12 -18.19 12.30 -0.34
N THR A 13 -18.04 13.10 -1.40
CA THR A 13 -16.78 13.74 -1.84
C THR A 13 -16.08 14.46 -0.69
N MET A 14 -14.90 13.96 -0.29
CA MET A 14 -14.07 14.57 0.76
C MET A 14 -13.70 16.01 0.39
N THR A 15 -14.01 16.96 1.26
CA THR A 15 -13.64 18.37 1.10
C THR A 15 -12.15 18.57 1.41
N LEU A 16 -11.50 19.56 0.80
CA LEU A 16 -10.07 19.86 0.98
C LEU A 16 -9.58 19.92 2.45
N PRO A 17 -10.31 20.52 3.42
CA PRO A 17 -9.88 20.51 4.82
C PRO A 17 -10.01 19.15 5.52
N MET A 18 -10.93 18.29 5.07
CA MET A 18 -10.95 16.89 5.54
C MET A 18 -9.82 16.08 4.91
N LEU A 19 -9.48 16.35 3.65
CA LEU A 19 -8.37 15.69 2.97
C LEU A 19 -7.03 16.01 3.65
N SER A 20 -6.81 17.26 4.07
CA SER A 20 -5.60 17.64 4.80
C SER A 20 -5.51 16.95 6.15
N SER A 21 -6.60 16.93 6.93
CA SER A 21 -6.64 16.22 8.21
C SER A 21 -6.45 14.71 8.06
N TRP A 22 -6.97 14.10 7.00
CA TRP A 22 -6.73 12.70 6.66
C TRP A 22 -5.26 12.42 6.26
N ILE A 23 -4.61 13.34 5.55
CA ILE A 23 -3.17 13.25 5.21
C ILE A 23 -2.29 13.41 6.46
N GLU A 24 -2.69 14.29 7.38
CA GLU A 24 -1.98 14.54 8.64
C GLU A 24 -2.09 13.36 9.61
N THR A 25 -3.26 12.71 9.66
CA THR A 25 -3.49 11.51 10.48
C THR A 25 -2.72 10.29 9.97
N LEU A 26 -2.44 10.20 8.67
CA LEU A 26 -1.56 9.18 8.07
C LEU A 26 -0.07 9.44 8.31
N SER A 27 0.31 10.63 8.78
CA SER A 27 1.69 10.94 9.18
C SER A 27 1.91 10.45 10.61
N ILE A 28 2.10 9.14 10.75
CA ILE A 28 2.47 8.47 11.99
C ILE A 28 3.81 9.05 12.48
N HIS A 29 3.68 9.98 13.44
CA HIS A 29 4.67 10.52 14.39
C HIS A 29 5.96 11.15 13.85
N HIS A 30 6.03 12.46 14.10
CA HIS A 30 7.18 13.35 14.06
C HIS A 30 8.48 12.76 14.68
N LEU A 31 9.56 12.85 13.92
CA LEU A 31 10.94 12.96 14.41
C LEU A 31 11.50 14.27 13.79
N PRO A 32 12.48 14.94 14.43
CA PRO A 32 12.74 16.36 14.21
C PRO A 32 12.96 16.65 12.73
N ALA A 33 12.37 17.75 12.26
CA ALA A 33 12.58 18.30 10.93
C ALA A 33 14.07 18.51 10.69
N ARG A 34 14.75 17.48 10.21
CA ARG A 34 16.04 17.61 9.57
C ARG A 34 15.71 17.99 8.13
N ASN A 35 15.90 19.27 7.82
CA ASN A 35 15.51 19.96 6.59
C ASN A 35 16.24 19.48 5.31
N ASP A 36 16.77 18.26 5.30
CA ASP A 36 17.64 17.69 4.25
C ASP A 36 17.13 16.37 3.66
N TYR A 37 15.95 15.88 4.08
CA TYR A 37 15.33 14.70 3.47
C TYR A 37 14.34 15.11 2.36
N GLU A 38 14.71 14.76 1.12
CA GLU A 38 13.83 14.88 -0.04
C GLU A 38 13.75 13.52 -0.75
N ILE A 39 12.53 13.02 -0.94
CA ILE A 39 12.30 11.90 -1.86
C ILE A 39 12.39 12.47 -3.27
N LYS A 40 13.43 12.08 -4.01
CA LYS A 40 13.62 12.53 -5.39
C LYS A 40 12.37 12.23 -6.24
N PRO A 41 11.82 13.21 -6.98
CA PRO A 41 10.65 12.99 -7.84
C PRO A 41 10.83 11.86 -8.86
N GLN A 42 12.08 11.62 -9.30
CA GLN A 42 12.41 10.51 -10.20
C GLN A 42 12.10 9.13 -9.57
N ILE A 43 12.38 8.95 -8.28
CA ILE A 43 12.07 7.69 -7.58
C ILE A 43 10.55 7.51 -7.47
N ILE A 44 9.82 8.59 -7.16
CA ILE A 44 8.35 8.55 -7.14
C ILE A 44 7.80 8.17 -8.52
N ALA A 45 8.37 8.74 -9.59
CA ALA A 45 7.97 8.42 -10.96
C ALA A 45 8.25 6.95 -11.33
N LEU A 46 9.41 6.41 -10.95
CA LEU A 46 9.75 5.00 -11.18
C LEU A 46 8.80 4.06 -10.44
N VAL A 47 8.55 4.34 -9.15
CA VAL A 47 7.62 3.55 -8.34
C VAL A 47 6.19 3.60 -8.91
N ARG A 48 5.76 4.74 -9.45
CA ARG A 48 4.45 4.88 -10.11
C ARG A 48 4.36 4.16 -11.45
N GLN A 49 5.48 3.96 -12.15
CA GLN A 49 5.50 3.21 -13.40
C GLN A 49 5.31 1.71 -13.15
N ASN A 50 5.75 1.22 -11.99
CA ASN A 50 5.58 -0.17 -11.59
C ASN A 50 4.49 -0.33 -10.52
N GLN A 51 3.28 0.18 -10.82
CA GLN A 51 2.15 0.07 -9.91
C GLN A 51 1.56 -1.33 -9.86
N PHE A 52 1.21 -1.76 -8.66
CA PHE A 52 0.42 -2.97 -8.41
C PHE A 52 -1.04 -2.59 -8.15
N ASN A 53 -1.94 -3.05 -9.01
CA ASN A 53 -3.36 -2.70 -8.99
C ASN A 53 -4.22 -3.73 -8.24
N GLY A 54 -3.66 -4.91 -7.92
CA GLY A 54 -4.37 -6.04 -7.31
C GLY A 54 -5.14 -6.86 -8.35
N LEU A 55 -4.63 -6.95 -9.57
CA LEU A 55 -5.18 -7.74 -10.66
C LEU A 55 -4.76 -9.21 -10.53
N PRO A 56 -5.56 -10.17 -11.04
CA PRO A 56 -5.23 -11.59 -10.94
C PRO A 56 -3.92 -12.00 -11.64
N ALA A 57 -3.47 -11.23 -12.63
CA ALA A 57 -2.25 -11.49 -13.39
C ALA A 57 -0.99 -10.88 -12.76
N GLU A 58 -1.14 -9.95 -11.81
CA GLU A 58 -0.01 -9.32 -11.13
C GLU A 58 0.45 -10.22 -9.96
N HIS A 59 1.75 -10.38 -9.77
CA HIS A 59 2.30 -11.22 -8.69
C HIS A 59 2.79 -10.35 -7.52
N PRO A 60 2.23 -10.53 -6.30
CA PRO A 60 2.60 -9.73 -5.14
C PRO A 60 4.06 -9.86 -4.74
N LEU A 61 4.68 -11.03 -4.92
CA LEU A 61 6.09 -11.26 -4.58
C LEU A 61 7.00 -10.49 -5.54
N ASP A 62 6.79 -10.64 -6.84
CA ASP A 62 7.53 -9.92 -7.89
C ASP A 62 7.45 -8.40 -7.71
N HIS A 63 6.28 -7.88 -7.31
CA HIS A 63 6.10 -6.46 -7.01
C HIS A 63 6.97 -6.00 -5.83
N ILE A 64 7.05 -6.79 -4.76
CA ILE A 64 7.86 -6.46 -3.58
C ILE A 64 9.35 -6.49 -3.93
N GLU A 65 9.80 -7.50 -4.68
CA GLU A 65 11.20 -7.60 -5.12
C GLU A 65 11.61 -6.39 -5.97
N ASN A 66 10.83 -6.06 -7.01
CA ASN A 66 11.11 -4.90 -7.86
C ASN A 66 11.06 -3.58 -7.08
N PHE A 67 10.12 -3.45 -6.13
CA PHE A 67 10.03 -2.28 -5.27
C PHE A 67 11.27 -2.12 -4.36
N GLU A 68 11.74 -3.21 -3.75
CA GLU A 68 12.94 -3.19 -2.91
C GLU A 68 14.20 -2.85 -3.72
N GLU A 69 14.28 -3.32 -4.97
CA GLU A 69 15.35 -2.95 -5.91
C GLU A 69 15.35 -1.44 -6.20
N ILE A 70 14.19 -0.85 -6.53
CA ILE A 70 14.06 0.60 -6.74
C ILE A 70 14.50 1.36 -5.48
N CYS A 71 14.05 0.92 -4.30
CA CYS A 71 14.39 1.56 -3.04
C CYS A 71 15.89 1.47 -2.70
N SER A 72 16.57 0.38 -3.10
CA SER A 72 18.01 0.19 -2.86
C SER A 72 18.89 1.26 -3.51
N THR A 73 18.40 1.89 -4.59
CA THR A 73 19.10 2.97 -5.30
C THR A 73 18.94 4.35 -4.64
N THR A 74 18.11 4.45 -3.59
CA THR A 74 17.79 5.71 -2.92
C THR A 74 18.64 5.88 -1.66
N ARG A 75 19.30 7.03 -1.48
CA ARG A 75 20.02 7.35 -0.24
C ARG A 75 19.05 7.82 0.85
N SER A 76 19.15 7.24 2.03
CA SER A 76 18.43 7.66 3.24
C SER A 76 19.25 8.65 4.06
N ASN A 77 19.27 9.92 3.66
CA ASN A 77 19.96 10.96 4.44
C ASN A 77 19.16 11.29 5.72
N GLY A 78 19.43 10.57 6.81
CA GLY A 78 18.92 10.91 8.15
C GLY A 78 17.51 10.42 8.49
N VAL A 79 16.88 9.62 7.62
CA VAL A 79 15.57 8.99 7.85
C VAL A 79 15.71 7.47 7.82
N SER A 80 14.91 6.77 8.63
CA SER A 80 14.87 5.30 8.61
C SER A 80 14.55 4.79 7.19
N ALA A 81 15.33 3.82 6.71
CA ALA A 81 15.09 3.16 5.44
C ALA A 81 13.68 2.55 5.39
N ASP A 82 13.19 2.02 6.51
CA ASP A 82 11.85 1.44 6.60
C ASP A 82 10.76 2.49 6.45
N TYR A 83 10.95 3.69 7.03
CA TYR A 83 10.00 4.78 6.85
C TYR A 83 9.92 5.22 5.39
N LEU A 84 11.08 5.38 4.73
CA LEU A 84 11.15 5.72 3.31
C LEU A 84 10.45 4.65 2.46
N LYS A 85 10.72 3.37 2.72
CA LYS A 85 10.06 2.25 2.03
C LYS A 85 8.55 2.27 2.24
N CYS A 86 8.07 2.40 3.48
CA CYS A 86 6.63 2.46 3.75
C CYS A 86 5.94 3.63 3.02
N LYS A 87 6.60 4.80 3.01
CA LYS A 87 6.07 5.99 2.32
C LYS A 87 6.07 5.81 0.80
N LEU A 88 7.16 5.33 0.21
CA LEU A 88 7.27 5.06 -1.21
C LEU A 88 6.29 3.97 -1.68
N PHE A 89 6.10 2.93 -0.87
CA PHE A 89 5.25 1.81 -1.21
C PHE A 89 3.81 2.25 -1.46
N SER A 90 3.32 3.27 -0.73
CA SER A 90 1.98 3.85 -0.97
C SER A 90 1.79 4.37 -2.40
N PHE A 91 2.85 4.87 -3.04
CA PHE A 91 2.81 5.31 -4.44
C PHE A 91 2.87 4.15 -5.44
N SER A 92 3.37 3.00 -5.00
CA SER A 92 3.45 1.76 -5.81
C SER A 92 2.12 1.03 -5.90
N LEU A 93 1.09 1.46 -5.16
CA LEU A 93 -0.21 0.78 -5.11
C LEU A 93 -1.28 1.55 -5.88
N GLY A 94 -1.93 0.86 -6.81
CA GLY A 94 -3.09 1.33 -7.56
C GLY A 94 -4.39 0.66 -7.13
N ASP A 95 -5.53 1.20 -7.57
CA ASP A 95 -6.86 0.59 -7.53
C ASP A 95 -7.22 -0.22 -6.27
N LYS A 96 -7.19 -1.56 -6.36
CA LYS A 96 -7.59 -2.46 -5.26
C LYS A 96 -6.54 -2.47 -4.17
N ALA A 97 -5.27 -2.37 -4.53
CA ALA A 97 -4.17 -2.32 -3.58
C ALA A 97 -4.13 -1.00 -2.80
N SER A 98 -4.39 0.12 -3.47
CA SER A 98 -4.52 1.42 -2.81
C SER A 98 -5.69 1.42 -1.81
N ARG A 99 -6.83 0.83 -2.19
CA ARG A 99 -7.99 0.68 -1.28
C ARG A 99 -7.70 -0.26 -0.10
N TRP A 100 -6.99 -1.36 -0.33
CA TRP A 100 -6.56 -2.25 0.75
C TRP A 100 -5.69 -1.51 1.77
N LEU A 101 -4.69 -0.75 1.32
CA LEU A 101 -3.85 0.05 2.21
C LEU A 101 -4.69 1.01 3.06
N LYS A 102 -5.63 1.73 2.46
CA LYS A 102 -6.53 2.66 3.17
C LYS A 102 -7.49 1.97 4.14
N SER A 103 -7.69 0.65 4.01
CA SER A 103 -8.55 -0.14 4.91
C SER A 103 -7.82 -0.64 6.16
N LEU A 104 -6.48 -0.52 6.20
CA LEU A 104 -5.71 -0.94 7.36
C LEU A 104 -5.98 0.01 8.54
N PRO A 105 -6.03 -0.50 9.78
CA PRO A 105 -6.15 0.35 10.96
C PRO A 105 -4.99 1.35 11.04
N ALA A 106 -5.26 2.57 11.48
CA ALA A 106 -4.18 3.51 11.78
C ALA A 106 -3.23 2.89 12.81
N HIS A 107 -1.92 3.05 12.61
CA HIS A 107 -0.86 2.50 13.48
C HIS A 107 -0.71 0.97 13.47
N SER A 108 -1.37 0.22 12.59
CA SER A 108 -1.23 -1.24 12.57
C SER A 108 0.07 -1.75 11.96
N ILE A 109 0.82 -0.90 11.25
CA ILE A 109 2.06 -1.28 10.57
C ILE A 109 3.10 -0.19 10.80
N THR A 110 4.17 -0.55 11.48
CA THR A 110 5.22 0.39 11.90
C THR A 110 6.57 0.10 11.26
N THR A 111 6.74 -1.10 10.71
CA THR A 111 7.96 -1.53 10.01
C THR A 111 7.68 -1.99 8.60
N TRP A 112 8.70 -1.97 7.75
CA TRP A 112 8.59 -2.46 6.38
C TRP A 112 8.27 -3.96 6.33
N ASP A 113 8.83 -4.77 7.23
CA ASP A 113 8.55 -6.21 7.26
C ASP A 113 7.10 -6.54 7.66
N GLU A 114 6.53 -5.84 8.62
CA GLU A 114 5.09 -5.95 8.93
C GLU A 114 4.24 -5.60 7.71
N TYR A 115 4.65 -4.56 6.97
CA TYR A 115 3.97 -4.12 5.75
C TYR A 115 3.99 -5.18 4.66
N LYS A 116 5.18 -5.76 4.39
CA LYS A 116 5.35 -6.86 3.45
C LYS A 116 4.50 -8.06 3.83
N ALA A 117 4.55 -8.47 5.10
CA ALA A 117 3.80 -9.61 5.60
C ALA A 117 2.28 -9.42 5.41
N ALA A 118 1.74 -8.25 5.75
CA ALA A 118 0.33 -7.93 5.56
C ALA A 118 -0.08 -7.91 4.08
N PHE A 119 0.76 -7.33 3.21
CA PHE A 119 0.52 -7.25 1.76
C PHE A 119 0.49 -8.65 1.12
N ILE A 120 1.51 -9.46 1.38
CA ILE A 120 1.60 -10.83 0.87
C ILE A 120 0.43 -11.65 1.40
N ASN A 121 0.16 -11.61 2.70
CA ASN A 121 -0.96 -12.35 3.28
C ASN A 121 -2.30 -11.94 2.63
N HIS A 122 -2.51 -10.68 2.28
CA HIS A 122 -3.76 -10.25 1.65
C HIS A 122 -3.88 -10.66 0.18
N PHE A 123 -2.86 -10.37 -0.64
CA PHE A 123 -2.97 -10.54 -2.10
C PHE A 123 -2.58 -11.94 -2.57
N TYR A 124 -1.58 -12.56 -1.95
CA TYR A 124 -1.12 -13.89 -2.34
C TYR A 124 -2.15 -14.98 -1.97
N THR A 125 -2.70 -14.91 -0.76
CA THR A 125 -3.73 -15.88 -0.31
C THR A 125 -5.02 -15.75 -1.11
N LYS A 126 -5.42 -14.52 -1.46
CA LYS A 126 -6.57 -14.25 -2.34
C LYS A 126 -6.34 -14.80 -3.74
N GLN A 127 -5.18 -14.60 -4.34
CA GLN A 127 -4.87 -15.17 -5.64
C GLN A 127 -4.90 -16.70 -5.63
N ARG A 128 -4.35 -17.34 -4.60
CA ARG A 128 -4.45 -18.80 -4.45
C ARG A 128 -5.91 -19.27 -4.36
N SER A 129 -6.74 -18.60 -3.56
CA SER A 129 -8.16 -18.92 -3.44
C SER A 129 -8.92 -18.78 -4.76
N ILE A 130 -8.64 -17.72 -5.53
CA ILE A 130 -9.25 -17.48 -6.85
C ILE A 130 -8.78 -18.53 -7.87
N SER A 131 -7.49 -18.88 -7.86
CA SER A 131 -6.94 -19.90 -8.77
C SER A 131 -7.59 -21.27 -8.56
N VAL A 132 -7.78 -21.68 -7.31
CA VAL A 132 -8.48 -22.94 -6.98
C VAL A 132 -9.95 -22.89 -7.46
N ARG A 133 -10.65 -21.78 -7.23
CA ARG A 133 -12.05 -21.63 -7.65
C ARG A 133 -12.22 -21.63 -9.16
N ASN A 134 -11.32 -20.98 -9.89
CA ASN A 134 -11.35 -20.96 -11.36
C ASN A 134 -11.11 -22.34 -11.95
N LYS A 135 -10.22 -23.15 -11.37
CA LYS A 135 -9.97 -24.53 -11.81
C LYS A 135 -11.19 -25.44 -11.59
N ILE A 136 -11.95 -25.23 -10.51
CA ILE A 136 -13.19 -25.99 -10.24
C ILE A 136 -14.28 -25.62 -11.26
N SER A 137 -14.42 -24.35 -11.60
CA SER A 137 -15.43 -23.88 -12.56
C SER A 137 -15.17 -24.29 -14.01
N THR A 138 -13.91 -24.43 -14.44
CA THR A 138 -13.59 -25.00 -15.76
C THR A 138 -13.82 -26.51 -15.82
N PHE A 139 -13.58 -27.23 -14.72
CA PHE A 139 -13.86 -28.67 -14.65
C PHE A 139 -15.36 -29.00 -14.73
N ALA A 140 -16.22 -28.19 -14.11
CA ALA A 140 -17.68 -28.40 -14.10
C ALA A 140 -18.39 -28.06 -15.44
N LYS A 141 -17.66 -27.55 -16.46
CA LYS A 141 -18.20 -27.23 -17.80
C LYS A 141 -17.77 -28.22 -18.89
N GLN A 142 -17.01 -29.26 -18.55
CA GLN A 142 -16.55 -30.28 -19.50
C GLN A 142 -17.12 -31.69 -19.21
N GLN A 143 -18.21 -31.79 -18.44
CA GLN A 143 -19.01 -33.00 -18.29
C GLN A 143 -20.44 -32.79 -18.76
#